data_AF-A0A1Q6F8W7-F1
#
_entry.id   AF-A0A1Q6F8W7-F1
#
_cell.length_a   1.000
_cell.length_b   1.000
_cell.length_c   1.000
_cell.angle_alpha   90.00
_cell.angle_beta   90.00
_cell.angle_gamma   90.00
#
_symmetry.space_group_name_H-M   'P 1'
#
loop_
_entity.id
_entity.type
_entity.pdbx_description
1 polymer ?
#
loop_
_entity_poly.entity_id
_entity_poly.type
_entity_poly.pdbx_seq_one_letter_code
_entity_poly.pdbx_strand_id
1 'polypeptide(L)'
;MWLILAFLSALLLGFYDVAKKQALRDNSVPAVLLLNTFFSSLIFLPSIVSTLSGGGWFDVTAYRIPLGTLHDHILVALKAVIVLSSWAFGYYGIKHLPITIVGPINATRPVMVLIGALLIFGERLNALQWIGVGLAVFSLFMLSRAGRREGIDFGHNVWIVCVAAAALLGAASGLYDRYLMQRLEPIFVQGWYNLY
;
A
#
# COMPACT_ATOMS: atom_id res chain seq x y z
N MET A 1 -12.96 11.57 -14.68
CA MET A 1 -12.39 12.20 -13.48
C MET A 1 -11.57 11.21 -12.64
N TRP A 2 -12.12 10.09 -12.16
CA TRP A 2 -11.36 9.14 -11.33
C TRP A 2 -10.19 8.44 -12.04
N LEU A 3 -10.31 8.15 -13.35
CA LEU A 3 -9.22 7.54 -14.14
C LEU A 3 -7.96 8.40 -14.19
N ILE A 4 -8.11 9.73 -14.35
CA ILE A 4 -6.96 10.66 -14.35
C ILE A 4 -6.26 10.63 -13.00
N LEU A 5 -7.02 10.63 -11.90
CA LEU A 5 -6.47 10.51 -10.55
C LEU A 5 -5.75 9.17 -10.34
N ALA A 6 -6.28 8.08 -10.90
CA ALA A 6 -5.64 6.77 -10.84
C ALA A 6 -4.30 6.75 -11.59
N PHE A 7 -4.23 7.30 -12.81
CA PHE A 7 -2.98 7.40 -13.57
C PHE A 7 -1.97 8.33 -12.92
N LEU A 8 -2.42 9.48 -12.40
CA LEU A 8 -1.57 10.40 -11.65
C LEU A 8 -1.01 9.73 -10.39
N SER A 9 -1.85 9.00 -9.65
CA SER A 9 -1.43 8.23 -8.49
C SER A 9 -0.39 7.15 -8.85
N ALA A 10 -0.57 6.45 -9.98
CA ALA A 10 0.39 5.45 -10.45
C ALA A 10 1.73 6.08 -10.82
N LEU A 11 1.71 7.25 -11.47
CA LEU A 11 2.92 8.01 -11.81
C LEU A 11 3.66 8.47 -10.54
N LEU A 12 2.95 9.07 -9.59
CA LEU A 12 3.51 9.50 -8.31
C LEU A 12 4.06 8.33 -7.49
N LEU A 13 3.38 7.18 -7.51
CA LEU A 13 3.86 5.95 -6.88
C LEU A 13 5.18 5.47 -7.49
N GLY A 14 5.31 5.57 -8.83
CA GLY A 14 6.57 5.27 -9.52
C GLY A 14 7.72 6.18 -9.08
N PHE A 15 7.48 7.49 -9.01
CA PHE A 15 8.48 8.44 -8.50
C PHE A 15 8.84 8.15 -7.04
N TYR A 16 7.85 7.82 -6.21
CA TYR A 16 8.04 7.44 -4.82
C TYR A 16 8.93 6.19 -4.69
N ASP A 17 8.72 5.15 -5.50
CA ASP A 17 9.53 3.93 -5.45
C ASP A 17 11.00 4.19 -5.85
N VAL A 18 11.24 5.03 -6.86
CA VAL A 18 12.60 5.45 -7.26
C VAL A 18 13.27 6.27 -6.15
N ALA A 19 12.56 7.28 -5.61
CA ALA A 19 13.07 8.12 -4.52
C ALA A 19 13.39 7.28 -3.27
N LYS A 20 12.51 6.34 -2.91
CA LYS A 20 12.71 5.39 -1.81
C LYS A 20 13.93 4.51 -2.04
N LYS A 21 14.15 3.96 -3.24
CA LYS A 21 15.36 3.18 -3.55
C LYS A 21 16.61 4.03 -3.38
N GLN A 22 16.59 5.28 -3.85
CA GLN A 22 17.71 6.20 -3.68
C GLN A 22 17.97 6.53 -2.21
N ALA A 23 16.93 6.79 -1.42
CA ALA A 23 17.04 7.06 0.01
C ALA A 23 17.60 5.84 0.77
N LEU A 24 17.28 4.62 0.37
CA LEU A 24 17.72 3.38 1.03
C LEU A 24 19.16 2.95 0.72
N ARG A 25 19.85 3.62 -0.22
CA ARG A 25 21.21 3.26 -0.65
C ARG A 25 22.21 3.34 0.50
N ASP A 26 22.29 4.50 1.16
CA ASP A 26 23.25 4.78 2.22
C ASP A 26 22.61 4.92 3.61
N ASN A 27 21.28 4.83 3.70
CA ASN A 27 20.55 4.96 4.97
C ASN A 27 20.02 3.62 5.50
N SER A 28 19.74 3.57 6.80
CA SER A 28 19.10 2.42 7.43
C SER A 28 17.60 2.35 7.10
N VAL A 29 17.07 1.13 6.91
CA VAL A 29 15.65 0.91 6.61
C VAL A 29 14.73 1.54 7.67
N PRO A 30 14.96 1.33 8.99
CA PRO A 30 14.10 1.91 10.01
C PRO A 30 14.07 3.44 9.99
N ALA A 31 15.21 4.10 9.72
CA ALA A 31 15.26 5.55 9.68
C ALA A 31 14.45 6.12 8.50
N VAL A 32 14.62 5.55 7.30
CA VAL A 32 13.87 6.00 6.11
C VAL A 32 12.37 5.72 6.27
N LEU A 33 12.00 4.56 6.84
CA LEU A 33 10.61 4.21 7.12
C LEU A 33 9.98 5.15 8.17
N LEU A 34 10.71 5.46 9.23
CA LEU A 34 10.27 6.39 10.27
C LEU A 34 10.05 7.80 9.69
N LEU A 35 11.02 8.32 8.93
CA LEU A 35 10.88 9.64 8.30
C LEU A 35 9.71 9.68 7.32
N ASN A 36 9.56 8.64 6.49
CA ASN A 36 8.43 8.53 5.57
C ASN A 36 7.08 8.58 6.30
N THR A 37 6.96 7.82 7.38
CA THR A 37 5.73 7.77 8.18
C THR A 37 5.52 9.11 8.88
N PHE A 38 6.54 9.66 9.52
CA PHE A 38 6.50 10.96 10.21
C PHE A 38 6.01 12.11 9.31
N PHE A 39 6.59 12.25 8.12
CA PHE A 39 6.14 13.28 7.17
C PHE A 39 4.72 13.03 6.68
N SER A 40 4.34 11.76 6.49
CA SER A 40 2.96 11.40 6.13
C SER A 40 1.98 11.75 7.25
N SER A 41 2.32 11.47 8.51
CA SER A 41 1.50 11.85 9.67
C SER A 41 1.37 13.36 9.81
N LEU A 42 2.46 14.12 9.56
CA LEU A 42 2.47 15.58 9.68
C LEU A 42 1.44 16.26 8.76
N ILE A 43 1.19 15.69 7.59
CA ILE A 43 0.17 16.19 6.65
C ILE A 43 -1.25 16.08 7.24
N PHE A 44 -1.53 15.00 7.98
CA PHE A 44 -2.86 14.77 8.58
C PHE A 44 -3.00 15.34 10.01
N LEU A 45 -1.89 15.72 10.64
CA LEU A 45 -1.85 16.20 12.02
C LEU A 45 -2.75 17.43 12.25
N PRO A 46 -2.79 18.48 11.39
CA PRO A 46 -3.70 19.61 11.57
C PRO A 46 -5.18 19.19 11.61
N SER A 47 -5.58 18.25 10.74
CA SER A 47 -6.94 17.72 10.70
C SER A 47 -7.30 16.92 11.95
N ILE A 48 -6.37 16.12 12.45
CA ILE A 48 -6.54 15.37 13.71
C ILE A 48 -6.65 16.32 14.90
N VAL A 49 -5.75 17.31 15.00
CA VAL A 49 -5.77 18.30 16.10
C VAL A 49 -7.06 19.11 16.10
N SER A 50 -7.52 19.57 14.93
CA SER A 50 -8.80 20.28 14.79
C SER A 50 -9.98 19.46 15.29
N THR A 51 -9.94 18.14 15.12
CA THR A 51 -10.99 17.22 15.55
C THR A 51 -10.97 17.03 17.07
N LEU A 52 -9.79 16.85 17.66
CA LEU A 52 -9.61 16.64 19.10
C LEU A 52 -9.83 17.91 19.93
N SER A 53 -9.48 19.07 19.40
CA SER A 53 -9.67 20.36 20.08
C SER A 53 -11.08 20.92 19.95
N GLY A 54 -11.93 20.32 19.11
CA GLY A 54 -13.24 20.87 18.76
C GLY A 54 -13.16 22.18 17.96
N GLY A 55 -12.02 22.48 17.35
CA GLY A 55 -11.78 23.77 16.67
C GLY A 55 -12.52 23.95 15.35
N GLY A 56 -13.01 22.86 14.73
CA GLY A 56 -13.88 22.90 13.55
C GLY A 56 -13.26 23.49 12.27
N TRP A 57 -11.93 23.64 12.21
CA TRP A 57 -11.22 24.30 11.09
C TRP A 57 -11.41 23.59 9.75
N PHE A 58 -11.70 22.29 9.79
CA PHE A 58 -11.87 21.45 8.61
C PHE A 58 -13.32 20.99 8.39
N ASP A 59 -14.30 21.45 9.17
CA ASP A 59 -15.67 20.89 9.18
C ASP A 59 -16.40 20.98 7.84
N VAL A 60 -16.08 21.99 7.03
CA VAL A 60 -16.67 22.22 5.69
C VAL A 60 -15.77 21.66 4.58
N THR A 61 -14.68 20.97 4.92
CA THR A 61 -13.68 20.48 3.96
C THR A 61 -13.67 18.95 3.87
N ALA A 62 -13.13 18.42 2.78
CA ALA A 62 -12.90 16.98 2.61
C ALA A 62 -11.86 16.39 3.58
N TYR A 63 -11.14 17.23 4.33
CA TYR A 63 -10.15 16.83 5.34
C TYR A 63 -10.72 16.75 6.75
N ARG A 64 -12.05 16.84 6.92
CA ARG A 64 -12.71 16.62 8.20
C ARG A 64 -12.54 15.15 8.63
N ILE A 65 -11.80 14.92 9.70
CA ILE A 65 -11.68 13.59 10.32
C ILE A 65 -12.78 13.48 11.38
N PRO A 66 -13.70 12.52 11.31
CA PRO A 66 -14.70 12.34 12.36
C PRO A 66 -14.05 11.82 13.65
N LEU A 67 -14.69 12.08 14.80
CA LEU A 67 -14.36 11.38 16.05
C LEU A 67 -14.72 9.90 15.91
N GLY A 68 -13.79 9.03 16.25
CA GLY A 68 -13.98 7.58 16.22
C GLY A 68 -14.30 7.02 17.60
N THR A 69 -14.91 5.84 17.62
CA THR A 69 -15.03 5.05 18.85
C THR A 69 -13.71 4.30 19.12
N LEU A 70 -13.52 3.81 20.36
CA LEU A 70 -12.36 2.96 20.70
C LEU A 70 -12.23 1.76 19.75
N HIS A 71 -13.36 1.15 19.38
CA HIS A 71 -13.39 0.04 18.44
C HIS A 71 -12.85 0.44 17.06
N ASP A 72 -13.20 1.63 16.57
CA ASP A 72 -12.73 2.12 15.26
C ASP A 72 -11.21 2.36 15.27
N HIS A 73 -10.69 2.89 16.38
CA HIS A 73 -9.25 3.07 16.57
C HIS A 73 -8.51 1.73 16.65
N ILE A 74 -9.06 0.71 17.31
CA ILE A 74 -8.49 -0.65 17.33
C ILE A 74 -8.46 -1.24 15.91
N LEU A 75 -9.52 -1.07 15.13
CA LEU A 75 -9.57 -1.55 13.75
C LEU A 75 -8.49 -0.89 12.88
N VAL A 76 -8.27 0.43 13.02
CA VAL A 76 -7.23 1.16 12.27
C VAL A 76 -5.83 0.83 12.79
N ALA A 77 -5.64 0.62 14.10
CA ALA A 77 -4.37 0.19 14.66
C ALA A 77 -3.96 -1.21 14.14
N LEU A 78 -4.91 -2.14 14.02
CA LEU A 78 -4.66 -3.44 13.40
C LEU A 78 -4.20 -3.29 11.94
N LYS A 79 -4.84 -2.38 11.17
CA LYS A 79 -4.37 -2.04 9.82
C LYS A 79 -2.94 -1.54 9.86
N ALA A 80 -2.64 -0.57 10.72
CA ALA A 80 -1.31 0.02 10.83
C ALA A 80 -0.22 -1.04 11.06
N VAL A 81 -0.45 -2.00 11.95
CA VAL A 81 0.48 -3.13 12.19
C VAL A 81 0.70 -3.97 10.92
N ILE A 82 -0.37 -4.29 10.18
CA ILE A 82 -0.28 -5.09 8.95
C ILE A 82 0.55 -4.34 7.89
N VAL A 83 0.26 -3.05 7.68
CA VAL A 83 0.96 -2.28 6.65
C VAL A 83 2.38 -1.94 7.05
N LEU A 84 2.64 -1.58 8.31
CA LEU A 84 3.99 -1.33 8.80
C LEU A 84 4.87 -2.57 8.64
N SER A 85 4.31 -3.76 8.92
CA SER A 85 4.98 -5.02 8.67
C SER A 85 5.24 -5.23 7.17
N SER A 86 4.25 -4.98 6.31
CA SER A 86 4.41 -5.02 4.85
C SER A 86 5.52 -4.08 4.36
N TRP A 87 5.53 -2.84 4.85
CA TRP A 87 6.49 -1.82 4.48
C TRP A 87 7.89 -2.15 5.00
N ALA A 88 8.03 -2.65 6.23
CA ALA A 88 9.31 -3.08 6.76
C ALA A 88 9.97 -4.12 5.84
N PHE A 89 9.27 -5.23 5.56
CA PHE A 89 9.78 -6.25 4.63
C PHE A 89 10.00 -5.70 3.22
N GLY A 90 9.12 -4.83 2.74
CA GLY A 90 9.22 -4.21 1.42
C GLY A 90 10.44 -3.31 1.28
N TYR A 91 10.78 -2.52 2.31
CA TYR A 91 11.94 -1.64 2.31
C TYR A 91 13.24 -2.46 2.39
N TYR A 92 13.28 -3.52 3.22
CA TYR A 92 14.41 -4.45 3.23
C TYR A 92 14.62 -5.13 1.88
N GLY A 93 13.53 -5.53 1.22
CA GLY A 93 13.55 -6.06 -0.14
C GLY A 93 14.08 -5.07 -1.17
N ILE A 94 13.53 -3.84 -1.19
CA ILE A 94 13.96 -2.77 -2.11
C ILE A 94 15.42 -2.40 -1.86
N LYS A 95 15.91 -2.40 -0.62
CA LYS A 95 17.30 -2.09 -0.32
C LYS A 95 18.26 -3.06 -1.00
N HIS A 96 18.02 -4.37 -0.88
CA HIS A 96 18.96 -5.42 -1.30
C HIS A 96 18.70 -6.02 -2.69
N LEU A 97 17.52 -5.79 -3.27
CA LEU A 97 17.18 -6.27 -4.62
C LEU A 97 17.08 -5.10 -5.61
N PRO A 98 17.33 -5.33 -6.90
CA PRO A 98 17.05 -4.33 -7.92
C PRO A 98 15.54 -4.16 -8.10
N ILE A 99 15.13 -2.94 -8.45
CA ILE A 99 13.71 -2.58 -8.64
C ILE A 99 13.04 -3.44 -9.71
N THR A 100 13.81 -3.88 -10.71
CA THR A 100 13.40 -4.80 -11.78
C THR A 100 12.93 -6.17 -11.32
N ILE A 101 13.33 -6.63 -10.11
CA ILE A 101 12.82 -7.86 -9.49
C ILE A 101 11.69 -7.58 -8.51
N VAL A 102 11.84 -6.52 -7.72
CA VAL A 102 10.82 -6.14 -6.73
C VAL A 102 9.51 -5.74 -7.43
N GLY A 103 9.61 -5.05 -8.56
CA GLY A 103 8.49 -4.59 -9.38
C GLY A 103 7.55 -5.73 -9.76
N PRO A 104 8.00 -6.76 -10.50
CA PRO A 104 7.18 -7.92 -10.85
C PRO A 104 6.52 -8.61 -9.66
N ILE A 105 7.24 -8.81 -8.54
CA ILE A 105 6.65 -9.47 -7.36
C ILE A 105 5.53 -8.61 -6.76
N ASN A 106 5.77 -7.32 -6.56
CA ASN A 106 4.74 -6.39 -6.08
C ASN A 106 3.58 -6.25 -7.07
N ALA A 107 3.84 -6.41 -8.35
CA ALA A 107 2.82 -6.34 -9.37
C ALA A 107 1.92 -7.59 -9.39
N THR A 108 2.24 -8.65 -8.64
CA THR A 108 1.30 -9.78 -8.38
C THR A 108 0.26 -9.45 -7.29
N ARG A 109 0.44 -8.38 -6.52
CA ARG A 109 -0.50 -7.96 -5.45
C ARG A 109 -1.95 -7.83 -5.93
N PRO A 110 -2.27 -7.20 -7.08
CA PRO A 110 -3.64 -7.10 -7.54
C PRO A 110 -4.30 -8.47 -7.75
N VAL A 111 -3.54 -9.47 -8.20
CA VAL A 111 -4.04 -10.84 -8.38
C VAL A 111 -4.37 -11.48 -7.03
N MET A 112 -3.51 -11.31 -6.02
CA MET A 112 -3.75 -11.83 -4.67
C MET A 112 -4.97 -11.16 -4.01
N VAL A 113 -5.11 -9.83 -4.16
CA VAL A 113 -6.28 -9.09 -3.68
C VAL A 113 -7.54 -9.54 -4.41
N LEU A 114 -7.49 -9.76 -5.73
CA LEU A 114 -8.63 -10.24 -6.49
C LEU A 114 -9.10 -11.62 -6.00
N ILE A 115 -8.17 -12.57 -5.87
CA ILE A 115 -8.49 -13.92 -5.38
C ILE A 115 -9.10 -13.84 -3.97
N GLY A 116 -8.49 -13.07 -3.07
CA GLY A 116 -9.03 -12.87 -1.73
C GLY A 116 -10.41 -12.20 -1.75
N ALA A 117 -10.66 -11.29 -2.67
CA ALA A 117 -11.94 -10.60 -2.78
C ALA A 117 -13.07 -11.54 -3.22
N LEU A 118 -12.78 -12.42 -4.19
CA LEU A 118 -13.71 -13.47 -4.62
C LEU A 118 -14.03 -14.46 -3.49
N LEU A 119 -13.01 -14.87 -2.72
CA LEU A 119 -13.17 -15.87 -1.66
C LEU A 119 -13.83 -15.32 -0.40
N ILE A 120 -13.45 -14.10 0.04
CA ILE A 120 -13.88 -13.52 1.32
C ILE A 120 -15.18 -12.74 1.17
N PHE A 121 -15.30 -11.92 0.12
CA PHE A 121 -16.47 -11.07 -0.09
C PHE A 121 -17.50 -11.67 -1.05
N GLY A 122 -17.23 -12.87 -1.59
CA GLY A 122 -18.16 -13.57 -2.48
C GLY A 122 -18.40 -12.84 -3.81
N GLU A 123 -17.45 -12.01 -4.23
CA GLU A 123 -17.59 -11.22 -5.45
C GLU A 123 -17.71 -12.08 -6.69
N ARG A 124 -18.48 -11.60 -7.67
CA ARG A 124 -18.64 -12.24 -8.97
C ARG A 124 -18.19 -11.29 -10.05
N LEU A 125 -17.23 -11.74 -10.84
CA LEU A 125 -16.72 -11.00 -11.99
C LEU A 125 -17.57 -11.31 -13.22
N ASN A 126 -17.89 -10.28 -14.01
CA ASN A 126 -18.48 -10.45 -15.33
C ASN A 126 -17.38 -10.84 -16.37
N ALA A 127 -17.78 -11.38 -17.52
CA ALA A 127 -16.90 -11.77 -18.62
C ALA A 127 -15.94 -10.65 -19.05
N LEU A 128 -16.41 -9.40 -19.10
CA LEU A 128 -15.57 -8.25 -19.44
C LEU A 128 -14.49 -7.97 -18.39
N GLN A 129 -14.80 -8.17 -17.09
CA GLN A 129 -13.83 -8.01 -16.01
C GLN A 129 -12.79 -9.13 -16.07
N TRP A 130 -13.19 -10.36 -16.40
CA TRP A 130 -12.26 -11.47 -16.65
C TRP A 130 -11.30 -11.20 -17.81
N ILE A 131 -11.77 -10.56 -18.89
CA ILE A 131 -10.89 -10.10 -19.97
C ILE A 131 -9.87 -9.09 -19.44
N GLY A 132 -10.31 -8.11 -18.63
CA GLY A 132 -9.43 -7.15 -17.98
C GLY A 132 -8.38 -7.80 -17.07
N VAL A 133 -8.78 -8.79 -16.27
CA VAL A 133 -7.88 -9.58 -15.42
C VAL A 133 -6.87 -10.35 -16.28
N GLY A 134 -7.31 -10.98 -17.36
CA GLY A 134 -6.43 -11.68 -18.30
C GLY A 134 -5.39 -10.76 -18.92
N LEU A 135 -5.80 -9.56 -19.37
CA LEU A 135 -4.88 -8.54 -19.90
C LEU A 135 -3.89 -8.06 -18.85
N ALA A 136 -4.33 -7.86 -17.60
CA ALA A 136 -3.45 -7.47 -16.50
C ALA A 136 -2.40 -8.56 -16.23
N VAL A 137 -2.81 -9.82 -16.09
CA VAL A 137 -1.90 -10.96 -15.89
C VAL A 137 -0.91 -11.11 -17.05
N PHE A 138 -1.38 -10.93 -18.30
CA PHE A 138 -0.52 -10.98 -19.47
C PHE A 138 0.55 -9.86 -19.47
N SER A 139 0.17 -8.64 -19.10
CA SER A 139 1.10 -7.52 -18.94
C SER A 139 2.16 -7.81 -17.87
N LEU A 140 1.74 -8.35 -16.72
CA LEU A 140 2.65 -8.78 -15.66
C LEU A 140 3.64 -9.85 -16.12
N PHE A 141 3.16 -10.81 -16.91
CA PHE A 141 4.00 -11.86 -17.50
C PHE A 141 5.07 -11.28 -18.44
N MET A 142 4.70 -10.33 -19.30
CA MET A 142 5.64 -9.63 -20.16
C MET A 142 6.70 -8.86 -19.35
N LEU A 143 6.29 -8.15 -18.29
CA LEU A 143 7.19 -7.42 -17.40
C LEU A 143 8.17 -8.35 -16.66
N SER A 144 7.69 -9.50 -16.17
CA SER A 144 8.53 -10.54 -15.54
C SER A 144 9.59 -11.10 -16.51
N ARG A 145 9.26 -11.24 -17.80
CA ARG A 145 10.21 -11.74 -18.81
C ARG A 145 11.31 -10.72 -19.12
N ALA A 146 10.98 -9.42 -19.09
CA ALA A 146 11.96 -8.35 -19.27
C ALA A 146 12.98 -8.31 -18.12
N GLY A 147 12.53 -8.45 -16.86
CA GLY A 147 13.40 -8.44 -15.68
C GLY A 147 14.30 -9.68 -15.52
N ARG A 148 13.95 -10.82 -16.14
CA ARG A 148 14.74 -12.08 -16.07
C ARG A 148 16.11 -12.02 -16.74
N ARG A 149 16.45 -10.96 -17.47
CA ARG A 149 17.76 -10.78 -18.12
C ARG A 149 18.87 -10.35 -17.17
N GLU A 150 18.59 -10.11 -15.89
CA GLU A 150 19.55 -9.54 -14.93
C GLU A 150 20.35 -10.55 -14.09
N GLY A 151 20.30 -11.86 -14.39
CA GLY A 151 21.27 -12.83 -13.85
C GLY A 151 21.19 -13.07 -12.33
N ILE A 152 20.08 -12.76 -11.68
CA ILE A 152 19.89 -12.98 -10.24
C ILE A 152 19.36 -14.39 -9.98
N ASP A 153 20.03 -15.10 -9.08
CA ASP A 153 19.65 -16.44 -8.65
C ASP A 153 18.44 -16.37 -7.70
N PHE A 154 17.29 -16.85 -8.18
CA PHE A 154 15.99 -16.74 -7.48
C PHE A 154 15.85 -17.73 -6.31
N GLY A 155 16.73 -18.74 -6.20
CA GLY A 155 16.52 -19.89 -5.32
C GLY A 155 16.86 -19.69 -3.84
N HIS A 156 17.78 -18.79 -3.49
CA HIS A 156 18.37 -18.71 -2.13
C HIS A 156 18.43 -17.30 -1.52
N ASN A 157 17.69 -16.34 -2.06
CA ASN A 157 17.78 -14.97 -1.59
C ASN A 157 16.68 -14.66 -0.56
N VAL A 158 17.07 -14.51 0.71
CA VAL A 158 16.17 -14.15 1.82
C VAL A 158 15.36 -12.87 1.54
N TRP A 159 15.91 -11.95 0.73
CA TRP A 159 15.23 -10.71 0.37
C TRP A 159 14.06 -10.93 -0.57
N ILE A 160 14.06 -12.00 -1.38
CA ILE A 160 12.91 -12.39 -2.21
C ILE A 160 11.75 -12.82 -1.30
N VAL A 161 12.06 -13.57 -0.23
CA VAL A 161 11.07 -13.95 0.79
C VAL A 161 10.52 -12.71 1.48
N CYS A 162 11.37 -11.72 1.81
CA CYS A 162 10.90 -10.44 2.35
C CYS A 162 9.95 -9.72 1.37
N VAL A 163 10.28 -9.62 0.08
CA VAL A 163 9.38 -8.98 -0.89
C VAL A 163 8.07 -9.76 -1.05
N ALA A 164 8.12 -11.09 -1.06
CA ALA A 164 6.93 -11.93 -1.11
C ALA A 164 6.04 -11.74 0.13
N ALA A 165 6.63 -11.73 1.33
CA ALA A 165 5.93 -11.44 2.58
C ALA A 165 5.31 -10.04 2.58
N ALA A 166 6.07 -9.04 2.08
CA ALA A 166 5.57 -7.68 1.90
C ALA A 166 4.35 -7.64 0.97
N ALA A 167 4.39 -8.39 -0.14
CA ALA A 167 3.30 -8.45 -1.10
C ALA A 167 2.06 -9.15 -0.52
N LEU A 168 2.23 -10.24 0.24
CA LEU A 168 1.14 -10.94 0.93
C LEU A 168 0.48 -10.06 1.99
N LEU A 169 1.27 -9.42 2.87
CA LEU A 169 0.76 -8.49 3.87
C LEU A 169 0.11 -7.27 3.23
N GLY A 170 0.65 -6.78 2.11
CA GLY A 170 0.06 -5.70 1.34
C GLY A 170 -1.30 -6.09 0.73
N ALA A 171 -1.42 -7.32 0.23
CA ALA A 171 -2.70 -7.84 -0.26
C ALA A 171 -3.71 -8.03 0.89
N ALA A 172 -3.28 -8.55 2.03
CA ALA A 172 -4.11 -8.67 3.24
C ALA A 172 -4.59 -7.28 3.70
N SER A 173 -3.72 -6.28 3.71
CA SER A 173 -4.12 -4.89 3.99
C SER A 173 -5.12 -4.37 2.98
N GLY A 174 -4.96 -4.65 1.68
CA GLY A 174 -5.90 -4.19 0.66
C GLY A 174 -7.30 -4.80 0.81
N LEU A 175 -7.37 -6.07 1.20
CA LEU A 175 -8.63 -6.75 1.54
C LEU A 175 -9.23 -6.16 2.83
N TYR A 176 -8.39 -5.89 3.81
CA TYR A 176 -8.82 -5.27 5.07
C TYR A 176 -9.31 -3.83 4.86
N ASP A 177 -8.71 -3.08 3.94
CA ASP A 177 -9.18 -1.75 3.55
C ASP A 177 -10.60 -1.83 3.02
N ARG A 178 -10.90 -2.81 2.17
CA ARG A 178 -12.27 -3.00 1.69
C ARG A 178 -13.26 -3.23 2.83
N TYR A 179 -12.89 -4.02 3.83
CA TYR A 179 -13.69 -4.24 5.02
C TYR A 179 -13.87 -2.95 5.85
N LEU A 180 -12.81 -2.16 6.03
CA LEU A 180 -12.86 -0.89 6.76
C LEU A 180 -13.70 0.16 6.05
N MET A 181 -13.58 0.29 4.73
CA MET A 181 -14.31 1.30 3.94
C MET A 181 -15.84 1.05 3.92
N GLN A 182 -16.29 -0.14 4.30
CA GLN A 182 -17.72 -0.42 4.51
C GLN A 182 -18.23 0.07 5.87
N ARG A 183 -17.33 0.39 6.82
CA ARG A 183 -17.66 0.70 8.23
C ARG A 183 -17.22 2.09 8.66
N LEU A 184 -16.12 2.59 8.10
CA LEU A 184 -15.45 3.83 8.49
C LEU A 184 -15.31 4.76 7.30
N GLU A 185 -15.32 6.06 7.56
CA GLU A 185 -15.03 7.05 6.52
C GLU A 185 -13.58 6.90 6.02
N PRO A 186 -13.32 6.96 4.71
CA PRO A 186 -11.97 6.80 4.16
C PRO A 186 -10.94 7.77 4.76
N ILE A 187 -11.36 9.02 5.04
CA ILE A 187 -10.50 10.05 5.62
C ILE A 187 -10.14 9.75 7.08
N PHE A 188 -11.04 9.11 7.84
CA PHE A 188 -10.75 8.64 9.19
C PHE A 188 -9.65 7.59 9.17
N VAL A 189 -9.82 6.58 8.32
CA VAL A 189 -8.83 5.51 8.16
C VAL A 189 -7.50 6.10 7.71
N GLN A 190 -7.48 6.97 6.70
CA GLN A 190 -6.25 7.55 6.16
C GLN A 190 -5.52 8.46 7.16
N GLY A 191 -6.24 9.28 7.93
CA GLY A 191 -5.64 10.16 8.92
C GLY A 191 -4.98 9.38 10.06
N TRP A 192 -5.74 8.50 10.72
CA TRP A 192 -5.26 7.76 11.88
C TRP A 192 -4.26 6.65 11.54
N TYR A 193 -4.40 6.01 10.38
CA TYR A 193 -3.48 4.98 9.90
C TYR A 193 -2.03 5.47 9.82
N ASN A 194 -1.80 6.72 9.39
CA ASN A 194 -0.44 7.25 9.29
C ASN A 194 0.12 7.65 10.66
N LEU A 195 -0.72 7.88 11.66
CA LEU A 195 -0.30 8.26 13.01
C LEU A 195 0.06 7.04 13.87
N TYR A 196 -0.66 5.94 13.69
CA TYR A 196 -0.44 4.66 14.39
C TYR A 196 0.73 3.87 13.80
#